data_AF-A0A167GUT8-F1
#
_entry.id   AF-A0A167GUT8-F1
#
_cell.length_a   1.000
_cell.length_b   1.000
_cell.length_c   1.000
_cell.angle_alpha   90.00
_cell.angle_beta   90.00
_cell.angle_gamma   90.00
#
_symmetry.space_group_name_H-M   'P 1'
#
loop_
_entity.id
_entity.type
_entity.pdbx_description
1 polymer ?
#
loop_
_entity_poly.entity_id
_entity_poly.type
_entity_poly.pdbx_seq_one_letter_code
_entity_poly.pdbx_strand_id
1 'polypeptide(L)'
;MMNQNLNDVLAFASVLAVFVMAVVQLVKITISVPKNIIPLVGVIIGILLGVAFYPFTELQTVERLWGGGLAGLSATGLFELAFNKRAGNTLKDNDDVPTK
;
A
#
# COMPACT_ATOMS: atom_id res chain seq x y z
N MET A 1 -18.29 -21.22 -14.64
CA MET A 1 -17.26 -20.17 -14.69
C MET A 1 -17.28 -19.46 -13.35
N MET A 2 -16.48 -19.91 -12.38
CA MET A 2 -16.40 -19.27 -11.08
C MET A 2 -15.08 -18.49 -11.06
N ASN A 3 -15.19 -17.16 -11.04
CA ASN A 3 -14.18 -16.20 -10.56
C ASN A 3 -13.02 -15.79 -11.50
N GLN A 4 -13.21 -15.76 -12.83
CA GLN A 4 -12.20 -15.18 -13.73
C GLN A 4 -11.85 -13.73 -13.34
N ASN A 5 -12.86 -12.89 -13.08
CA ASN A 5 -12.66 -11.50 -12.66
C ASN A 5 -11.85 -11.38 -11.36
N LEU A 6 -12.05 -12.28 -10.38
CA LEU A 6 -11.27 -12.25 -9.13
C LEU A 6 -9.81 -12.64 -9.37
N ASN A 7 -9.55 -13.62 -10.25
CA ASN A 7 -8.18 -13.98 -10.62
C ASN A 7 -7.48 -12.80 -11.28
N ASP A 8 -8.17 -12.09 -12.18
CA ASP A 8 -7.61 -10.92 -12.86
C ASP A 8 -7.35 -9.76 -11.87
N VAL A 9 -8.25 -9.55 -10.90
CA VAL A 9 -8.05 -8.57 -9.81
C VAL A 9 -6.81 -8.90 -8.97
N LEU A 10 -6.62 -10.16 -8.59
CA LEU A 10 -5.48 -10.58 -7.77
C LEU A 10 -4.16 -10.54 -8.56
N ALA A 11 -4.19 -10.92 -9.83
CA ALA A 11 -3.04 -10.79 -10.72
C ALA A 11 -2.63 -9.32 -10.90
N PHE A 12 -3.61 -8.44 -11.15
CA PHE A 12 -3.40 -7.00 -11.24
C PHE A 12 -2.84 -6.42 -9.93
N ALA A 13 -3.41 -6.78 -8.78
CA ALA A 13 -2.93 -6.33 -7.47
C ALA A 13 -1.46 -6.71 -7.23
N SER A 14 -1.06 -7.92 -7.62
CA SER A 14 0.30 -8.43 -7.45
C SER A 14 1.32 -7.64 -8.26
N VAL A 15 1.00 -7.33 -9.52
CA VAL A 15 1.85 -6.49 -10.38
C VAL A 15 1.88 -5.04 -9.87
N LEU A 16 0.72 -4.49 -9.52
CA LEU A 16 0.60 -3.11 -9.08
C LEU A 16 1.31 -2.84 -7.74
N ALA A 17 1.42 -3.85 -6.87
CA ALA A 17 2.01 -3.72 -5.53
C ALA A 17 3.44 -3.15 -5.56
N VAL A 18 4.26 -3.47 -6.57
CA VAL A 18 5.62 -2.94 -6.69
C VAL A 18 5.62 -1.43 -6.93
N PHE A 19 4.70 -0.95 -7.78
CA PHE A 19 4.52 0.48 -8.06
C PHE A 19 3.97 1.21 -6.83
N VAL A 20 2.98 0.62 -6.16
CA VAL A 20 2.41 1.21 -4.94
C VAL A 20 3.47 1.31 -3.84
N MET A 21 4.28 0.27 -3.66
CA MET A 21 5.37 0.26 -2.70
C MET A 21 6.38 1.38 -2.98
N ALA A 22 6.77 1.58 -4.24
CA ALA A 22 7.69 2.66 -4.63
C ALA A 22 7.13 4.04 -4.27
N VAL A 23 5.85 4.30 -4.57
CA VAL A 23 5.22 5.60 -4.26
C VAL A 23 5.02 5.79 -2.76
N VAL A 24 4.63 4.74 -2.02
CA VAL A 24 4.53 4.79 -0.55
C VAL A 24 5.89 5.11 0.07
N GLN A 25 6.97 4.48 -0.42
CA GLN A 25 8.32 4.78 0.04
C GLN A 25 8.70 6.24 -0.23
N LEU A 26 8.42 6.73 -1.44
CA LEU A 26 8.64 8.13 -1.81
C LEU A 26 7.92 9.09 -0.84
N VAL A 27 6.63 8.85 -0.57
CA VAL A 27 5.86 9.69 0.37
C VAL A 27 6.50 9.70 1.76
N LYS A 28 6.93 8.54 2.27
CA LYS A 28 7.54 8.42 3.61
C LYS A 28 8.87 9.15 3.74
N ILE A 29 9.64 9.26 2.65
CA ILE A 29 10.93 9.98 2.67
C ILE A 29 10.76 11.48 2.39
N THR A 30 9.69 11.88 1.68
CA THR A 30 9.44 13.29 1.35
C THR A 30 8.74 14.04 2.49
N ILE A 31 7.81 13.39 3.19
CA ILE A 31 7.03 14.04 4.26
C ILE A 31 6.95 13.17 5.52
N SER A 32 6.87 13.82 6.70
CA SER A 32 6.70 13.13 7.97
C SER A 32 5.26 12.63 8.12
N VAL A 33 5.05 11.34 7.92
CA VAL A 33 3.74 10.68 8.06
C VAL A 33 3.68 9.89 9.37
N PRO A 34 2.65 10.08 10.22
CA PRO A 34 2.41 9.25 11.40
C PRO A 34 2.26 7.76 11.03
N LYS A 35 2.92 6.87 11.78
CA LYS A 35 2.99 5.43 11.43
C LYS A 35 1.61 4.75 11.37
N ASN A 36 0.63 5.24 12.15
CA ASN A 36 -0.73 4.71 12.22
C ASN A 36 -1.58 4.99 10.98
N ILE A 37 -1.26 6.02 10.18
CA ILE A 37 -2.00 6.34 8.95
C ILE A 37 -1.30 5.85 7.68
N ILE A 38 -0.08 5.30 7.79
CA ILE A 38 0.65 4.75 6.63
C ILE A 38 -0.20 3.74 5.84
N PRO A 39 -0.94 2.80 6.46
CA PRO A 39 -1.76 1.88 5.69
C PRO A 39 -2.89 2.57 4.91
N LEU A 40 -3.52 3.59 5.50
CA LEU A 40 -4.55 4.38 4.82
C LEU A 40 -3.95 5.13 3.63
N VAL A 41 -2.76 5.71 3.79
CA VAL A 41 -2.01 6.34 2.70
C VAL A 41 -1.72 5.32 1.59
N GLY A 42 -1.32 4.10 1.94
CA GLY A 42 -1.13 3.00 0.99
C GLY A 42 -2.38 2.66 0.19
N VAL A 43 -3.54 2.56 0.84
CA VAL A 43 -4.82 2.31 0.14
C VAL A 43 -5.17 3.43 -0.82
N ILE A 44 -5.04 4.69 -0.40
CA ILE A 44 -5.34 5.85 -1.25
C ILE A 44 -4.42 5.84 -2.48
N ILE A 45 -3.12 5.64 -2.29
CA ILE A 45 -2.15 5.54 -3.39
C ILE A 45 -2.49 4.36 -4.30
N GLY A 46 -2.81 3.19 -3.73
CA GLY A 46 -3.18 2.00 -4.46
C GLY A 46 -4.41 2.19 -5.35
N ILE A 47 -5.44 2.84 -4.83
CA ILE A 47 -6.66 3.18 -5.58
C ILE A 47 -6.35 4.17 -6.71
N LEU A 48 -5.59 5.24 -6.42
CA LEU A 48 -5.22 6.25 -7.43
C LEU A 48 -4.40 5.63 -8.56
N LEU A 49 -3.42 4.79 -8.24
CA LEU A 49 -2.64 4.07 -9.24
C LEU A 49 -3.48 3.03 -9.98
N GLY A 50 -4.40 2.33 -9.29
CA GLY A 50 -5.33 1.39 -9.92
C GLY A 50 -6.16 2.06 -11.03
N VAL A 51 -6.68 3.26 -10.77
CA VAL A 51 -7.40 4.07 -11.78
C VAL A 51 -6.45 4.56 -12.87
N ALA A 52 -5.26 5.04 -12.51
CA ALA A 52 -4.27 5.54 -13.47
C ALA A 52 -3.74 4.46 -14.43
N PHE A 53 -3.86 3.18 -14.07
CA PHE A 53 -3.47 2.04 -14.90
C PHE A 53 -4.49 1.69 -16.01
N TYR A 54 -5.52 2.52 -16.23
CA TYR A 54 -6.51 2.29 -17.28
C TYR A 54 -5.98 2.02 -18.70
N PRO A 55 -4.81 2.55 -19.16
CA PRO A 55 -4.34 2.26 -20.51
C PRO A 55 -3.57 0.94 -20.61
N PHE A 56 -3.28 0.27 -19.49
CA PHE A 56 -2.45 -0.96 -19.46
C PHE A 56 -3.25 -2.24 -19.22
N THR A 57 -4.55 -2.15 -18.96
CA THR A 57 -5.38 -3.30 -18.61
C THR A 57 -6.80 -3.13 -19.14
N GLU A 58 -7.46 -4.22 -19.51
CA GLU A 58 -8.88 -4.24 -19.93
C GLU A 58 -9.85 -4.38 -18.75
N LEU A 59 -9.35 -4.40 -17.50
CA LEU A 59 -10.18 -4.51 -16.30
C LEU A 59 -11.20 -3.37 -16.20
N GLN A 60 -12.39 -3.67 -15.70
CA GLN A 60 -13.37 -2.65 -15.36
C GLN A 60 -12.87 -1.77 -14.22
N THR A 61 -13.38 -0.54 -14.13
CA THR A 61 -12.99 0.41 -13.08
C THR A 61 -13.16 -0.19 -11.67
N VAL A 62 -14.23 -0.94 -11.42
CA VAL A 62 -14.47 -1.58 -10.11
C VAL A 62 -13.37 -2.59 -9.76
N GLU A 63 -12.92 -3.39 -10.74
CA GLU A 63 -11.87 -4.39 -10.56
C GLU A 63 -10.52 -3.73 -10.29
N ARG A 64 -10.23 -2.62 -10.97
CA ARG A 64 -9.02 -1.83 -10.76
C ARG A 64 -8.99 -1.15 -9.40
N LEU A 65 -10.14 -0.68 -8.90
CA LEU A 65 -10.26 -0.11 -7.56
C LEU A 65 -9.97 -1.17 -6.50
N TRP A 66 -10.56 -2.36 -6.63
CA TRP A 66 -10.30 -3.47 -5.71
C TRP A 66 -8.84 -3.93 -5.77
N GLY A 67 -8.30 -4.17 -6.97
CA GLY A 67 -6.90 -4.58 -7.12
C GLY A 67 -5.92 -3.51 -6.63
N GLY A 68 -6.24 -2.24 -6.86
CA GLY A 68 -5.51 -1.09 -6.33
C GLY A 68 -5.50 -1.03 -4.81
N GLY A 69 -6.67 -1.11 -4.17
CA GLY A 69 -6.78 -1.13 -2.72
C GLY A 69 -6.02 -2.29 -2.08
N LEU A 70 -6.15 -3.51 -2.65
CA LEU A 70 -5.43 -4.69 -2.19
C LEU A 70 -3.91 -4.54 -2.33
N ALA A 71 -3.44 -4.00 -3.46
CA ALA A 71 -2.03 -3.68 -3.66
C ALA A 71 -1.50 -2.69 -2.61
N GLY A 72 -2.28 -1.66 -2.27
CA GLY A 72 -1.94 -0.67 -1.24
C GLY A 72 -1.84 -1.24 0.18
N LEU A 73 -2.77 -2.11 0.54
CA LEU A 73 -2.72 -2.83 1.82
C LEU A 73 -1.52 -3.77 1.92
N SER A 74 -1.23 -4.49 0.82
CA SER A 74 -0.06 -5.37 0.72
C SER A 74 1.26 -4.59 0.82
N ALA A 75 1.39 -3.48 0.08
CA ALA A 75 2.60 -2.66 0.03
C ALA A 75 2.95 -1.99 1.37
N THR A 76 1.97 -1.75 2.23
CA THR A 76 2.17 -1.11 3.54
C THR A 76 2.34 -2.10 4.69
N GLY A 77 2.24 -3.42 4.42
CA GLY A 77 2.37 -4.45 5.44
C GLY A 77 1.24 -4.38 6.48
N LEU A 78 0.00 -4.00 6.08
CA LEU A 78 -1.14 -3.88 7.02
C LEU A 78 -1.29 -5.16 7.86
N PHE A 79 -1.06 -6.33 7.25
CA PHE A 79 -1.13 -7.61 7.96
C PHE A 79 -0.17 -7.65 9.16
N GLU A 80 1.05 -7.12 9.05
CA GLU A 80 1.98 -7.04 10.18
C GLU A 80 1.53 -6.00 11.22
N LEU A 81 0.97 -4.87 10.78
CA LEU A 81 0.55 -3.78 11.66
C LEU A 81 -0.71 -4.11 12.47
N ALA A 82 -1.61 -4.94 11.92
CA ALA A 82 -2.80 -5.42 12.61
C ALA A 82 -2.44 -6.33 13.80
N PHE A 83 -1.36 -7.10 13.68
CA PHE A 83 -0.90 -8.00 14.74
C PHE A 83 0.14 -7.36 15.67
N ASN A 84 0.85 -6.32 15.22
CA ASN A 84 1.88 -5.63 16.02
C ASN A 84 1.68 -4.11 15.98
N LYS A 85 1.04 -3.55 17.02
CA LYS A 85 0.86 -2.10 17.16
C LYS A 85 2.21 -1.42 17.34
N ARG A 86 2.81 -0.88 16.27
CA ARG A 86 4.00 -0.04 16.37
C ARG A 86 3.61 1.36 16.84
N ALA A 87 3.85 1.66 18.12
CA ALA A 87 3.83 3.04 18.62
C ALA A 87 5.07 3.80 18.10
N GLY A 88 4.91 5.05 17.62
CA GLY A 88 6.01 5.94 17.24
C GLY A 88 5.86 6.63 15.87
N ASN A 89 6.76 7.59 15.58
CA ASN A 89 6.80 8.34 14.31
C ASN A 89 7.94 7.87 13.41
N THR A 90 7.81 8.01 12.10
CA THR A 90 8.73 7.43 11.08
C THR A 90 10.14 8.04 11.10
N LEU A 91 10.35 9.13 11.86
CA LEU A 91 11.60 9.90 11.89
C LEU A 91 12.32 9.93 13.25
N LYS A 92 11.91 9.14 14.26
CA LYS A 92 12.59 9.13 15.57
C LYS A 92 12.97 7.72 15.98
N ASP A 93 14.20 7.35 15.63
CA ASP A 93 14.93 6.18 16.11
C ASP A 93 16.40 6.62 16.25
N ASN A 94 16.68 7.45 17.26
CA ASN A 94 18.04 7.91 17.55
C ASN A 94 18.19 8.38 19.01
N ASP A 95 17.45 7.78 19.95
CA ASP A 95 17.51 8.12 21.38
C ASP A 95 17.85 6.91 22.27
N ASP A 96 18.42 5.83 21.72
CA ASP A 96 18.99 4.73 22.52
C ASP A 96 20.51 4.93 22.69
N VAL A 97 20.88 6.01 23.38
CA VAL A 97 22.18 6.07 24.08
C VAL A 97 21.95 5.40 25.43
N PRO A 98 22.51 4.21 25.70
CA PRO A 98 22.40 3.63 27.04
C PRO A 98 23.17 4.52 28.00
N THR A 99 22.45 5.20 28.89
CA THR A 99 23.06 5.83 30.06
C THR A 99 23.27 4.76 31.12
N LYS A 100 24.55 4.45 31.29
CA LYS A 100 25.23 3.61 32.29
C LYS A 100 25.60 2.19 31.86
#